data_AF-A0A952AUD8-F1
#
_entry.id   AF-A0A952AUD8-F1
#
_cell.length_a   1.000
_cell.length_b   1.000
_cell.length_c   1.000
_cell.angle_alpha   90.00
_cell.angle_beta   90.00
_cell.angle_gamma   90.00
#
_symmetry.space_group_name_H-M   'P 1'
#
loop_
_entity.id
_entity.type
_entity.pdbx_description
1 polymer ?
#
loop_
_entity_poly.entity_id
_entity_poly.type
_entity_poly.pdbx_seq_one_letter_code
_entity_poly.pdbx_strand_id
1 'polypeptide(L)'
;MSSYEQWLYSSYQARKVIDNLQLDMTPGELLDDVRVASDGNSFVIKLSVENTDPNLANDIAAAWGNELIRWQDEKNYGLDKADWITIEFIDDPKAGLDRPKTKINTAAGAVFGVLLGVAIIYLLEWLASGVMRRSEDVERFLDIPVIGTIPQQ
;
A
#
# COMPACT_ATOMS: atom_id res chain seq x y z
N MET A 1 -15.41 6.21 15.89
CA MET A 1 -16.14 5.99 14.63
C MET A 1 -17.46 6.71 14.69
N SER A 2 -17.68 7.67 13.79
CA SER A 2 -18.95 8.38 13.68
C SER A 2 -20.10 7.44 13.23
N SER A 3 -21.37 7.84 13.43
CA SER A 3 -22.53 7.04 12.98
C SER A 3 -22.54 6.81 11.47
N TYR A 4 -22.16 7.84 10.69
CA TYR A 4 -22.04 7.74 9.23
C TYR A 4 -20.93 6.78 8.79
N GLU A 5 -19.81 6.75 9.50
CA GLU A 5 -18.70 5.84 9.20
C GLU A 5 -19.09 4.38 9.43
N GLN A 6 -19.80 4.07 10.51
CA GLN A 6 -20.32 2.72 10.77
C GLN A 6 -21.37 2.30 9.74
N TRP A 7 -22.19 3.24 9.28
CA TRP A 7 -23.17 2.97 8.24
C TRP A 7 -22.49 2.67 6.90
N LEU A 8 -21.51 3.49 6.51
CA LEU A 8 -20.73 3.32 5.28
C LEU A 8 -19.94 2.00 5.29
N TYR A 9 -19.31 1.68 6.42
CA TYR A 9 -18.53 0.45 6.62
C TYR A 9 -19.41 -0.72 7.09
N SER A 10 -20.54 -0.95 6.41
CA SER A 10 -21.42 -2.09 6.73
C SER A 10 -21.64 -3.00 5.53
N SER A 11 -21.70 -4.30 5.78
CA SER A 11 -21.90 -5.31 4.74
C SER A 11 -23.24 -5.15 4.00
N TYR A 12 -24.24 -4.55 4.65
CA TYR A 12 -25.53 -4.27 4.03
C TYR A 12 -25.40 -3.16 2.96
N GLN A 13 -24.66 -2.07 3.24
CA GLN A 13 -24.43 -1.04 2.21
C GLN A 13 -23.51 -1.55 1.11
N ALA A 14 -22.45 -2.29 1.45
CA ALA A 14 -21.59 -2.93 0.46
C ALA A 14 -22.40 -3.84 -0.48
N ARG A 15 -23.37 -4.62 0.05
CA ARG A 15 -24.27 -5.42 -0.78
C ARG A 15 -25.09 -4.57 -1.75
N LYS A 16 -25.67 -3.45 -1.31
CA LYS A 16 -26.43 -2.56 -2.19
C LYS A 16 -25.58 -2.00 -3.33
N VAL A 17 -24.33 -1.61 -3.06
CA VAL A 17 -23.40 -1.12 -4.08
C VAL A 17 -23.05 -2.23 -5.08
N ILE A 18 -22.78 -3.45 -4.59
CA ILE A 18 -22.54 -4.64 -5.42
C ILE A 18 -23.73 -4.91 -6.34
N ASP A 19 -24.95 -4.91 -5.79
CA ASP A 19 -26.15 -5.24 -6.54
C ASP A 19 -26.46 -4.15 -7.59
N ASN A 20 -26.22 -2.87 -7.26
CA ASN A 20 -26.41 -1.73 -8.16
C ASN A 20 -25.45 -1.77 -9.36
N LEU A 21 -24.16 -2.08 -9.10
CA LEU A 21 -23.12 -2.12 -10.13
C LEU A 21 -22.94 -3.52 -10.75
N GLN A 22 -23.72 -4.51 -10.30
CA GLN A 22 -23.67 -5.91 -10.73
C GLN A 22 -22.25 -6.52 -10.62
N LEU A 23 -21.58 -6.28 -9.49
CA LEU A 23 -20.21 -6.75 -9.26
C LEU A 23 -20.18 -8.23 -8.88
N ASP A 24 -19.24 -8.97 -9.44
CA ASP A 24 -19.02 -10.38 -9.11
C ASP A 24 -18.09 -10.51 -7.88
N MET A 25 -18.59 -10.11 -6.72
CA MET A 25 -17.86 -10.17 -5.45
C MET A 25 -18.80 -10.20 -4.23
N THR A 26 -18.22 -10.53 -3.08
CA THR A 26 -18.89 -10.49 -1.79
C THR A 26 -18.74 -9.13 -1.09
N PRO A 27 -19.64 -8.78 -0.14
CA PRO A 27 -19.51 -7.57 0.65
C PRO A 27 -18.23 -7.52 1.47
N GLY A 28 -17.69 -8.67 1.89
CA GLY A 28 -16.42 -8.74 2.60
C GLY A 28 -15.25 -8.30 1.72
N GLU A 29 -15.18 -8.88 0.51
CA GLU A 29 -14.14 -8.51 -0.48
C GLU A 29 -14.21 -7.03 -0.83
N LEU A 30 -15.41 -6.48 -1.04
CA LEU A 30 -15.55 -5.06 -1.32
C LEU A 30 -15.14 -4.18 -0.12
N LEU A 31 -15.46 -4.59 1.12
CA LEU A 31 -15.09 -3.82 2.32
C LEU A 31 -13.59 -3.82 2.58
N ASP A 32 -12.87 -4.88 2.20
CA ASP A 32 -11.41 -4.95 2.31
C ASP A 32 -10.72 -3.89 1.41
N ASP A 33 -11.37 -3.55 0.28
CA ASP A 33 -10.92 -2.54 -0.67
C ASP A 33 -11.38 -1.11 -0.31
N VAL A 34 -12.20 -0.94 0.74
CA VAL A 34 -12.82 0.34 1.09
C VAL A 34 -12.27 0.88 2.40
N ARG A 35 -11.93 2.17 2.39
CA ARG A 35 -11.56 2.91 3.59
C ARG A 35 -12.46 4.11 3.77
N VAL A 36 -13.02 4.21 4.97
CA VAL A 36 -13.83 5.34 5.41
C VAL A 36 -13.07 6.05 6.52
N ALA A 37 -12.93 7.37 6.40
CA ALA A 37 -12.41 8.22 7.45
C ALA A 37 -13.34 9.41 7.63
N SER A 38 -13.55 9.84 8.86
CA SER A 38 -14.38 10.99 9.19
C SER A 38 -13.57 12.00 9.98
N ASP A 39 -13.58 13.25 9.55
CA ASP A 39 -13.01 14.36 10.31
C ASP A 39 -14.12 15.05 11.09
N GLY A 40 -14.17 14.76 12.40
CA GLY A 40 -15.16 15.31 13.32
C GLY A 40 -15.06 16.84 13.50
N ASN A 41 -13.97 17.46 13.05
CA ASN A 41 -13.77 18.90 13.14
C ASN A 41 -14.25 19.66 11.89
N SER A 42 -14.30 18.99 10.73
CA SER A 42 -14.64 19.62 9.44
C SER A 42 -15.94 19.11 8.81
N PHE A 43 -16.65 18.17 9.46
CA PHE A 43 -17.84 17.49 8.90
C PHE A 43 -17.57 16.82 7.55
N VAL A 44 -16.31 16.50 7.25
CA VAL A 44 -15.90 15.85 6.01
C VAL A 44 -15.78 14.35 6.23
N ILE A 45 -16.41 13.59 5.34
CA ILE A 45 -16.24 12.13 5.26
C ILE A 45 -15.41 11.83 4.02
N LYS A 46 -14.30 11.14 4.21
CA LYS A 46 -13.45 10.66 3.14
C LYS A 46 -13.71 9.17 2.92
N LEU A 47 -14.26 8.86 1.76
CA LEU A 47 -14.38 7.50 1.25
C LEU A 47 -13.29 7.26 0.22
N SER A 48 -12.58 6.14 0.31
CA SER A 48 -11.56 5.73 -0.64
C SER A 48 -11.76 4.28 -1.00
N VAL A 49 -11.67 3.98 -2.30
CA VAL A 49 -11.88 2.65 -2.86
C VAL A 49 -10.62 2.26 -3.63
N GLU A 50 -10.03 1.13 -3.29
CA GLU A 50 -8.94 0.54 -4.06
C GLU A 50 -9.54 -0.41 -5.10
N ASN A 51 -9.12 -0.29 -6.36
CA ASN A 51 -9.45 -1.27 -7.38
C ASN A 51 -8.34 -1.31 -8.43
N THR A 52 -8.23 -2.43 -9.13
CA THR A 52 -7.29 -2.57 -10.25
C THR A 52 -7.75 -1.75 -11.46
N ASP A 53 -9.07 -1.62 -11.65
CA ASP A 53 -9.67 -0.76 -12.67
C ASP A 53 -10.01 0.62 -12.06
N PRO A 54 -9.37 1.71 -12.54
CA PRO A 54 -9.62 3.06 -12.02
C PRO A 54 -11.05 3.56 -12.29
N ASN A 55 -11.69 3.13 -13.38
CA ASN A 55 -13.06 3.53 -13.68
C ASN A 55 -14.01 2.86 -12.68
N LEU A 56 -13.82 1.56 -12.46
CA LEU A 56 -14.60 0.81 -11.49
C LEU A 56 -14.44 1.36 -10.06
N ALA A 57 -13.24 1.78 -9.65
CA ALA A 57 -13.02 2.44 -8.36
C ALA A 57 -13.86 3.72 -8.22
N ASN A 58 -13.93 4.55 -9.27
CA ASN A 58 -14.74 5.76 -9.28
C ASN A 58 -16.23 5.43 -9.21
N ASP A 59 -16.69 4.45 -10.00
CA ASP A 59 -18.09 4.04 -10.05
C ASP A 59 -18.56 3.51 -8.69
N ILE A 60 -17.73 2.69 -8.03
CA ILE A 60 -17.98 2.19 -6.67
C ILE A 60 -18.04 3.35 -5.67
N ALA A 61 -17.08 4.27 -5.70
CA ALA A 61 -17.05 5.41 -4.79
C ALA A 61 -18.27 6.34 -4.99
N ALA A 62 -18.65 6.59 -6.25
CA ALA A 62 -19.82 7.39 -6.61
C ALA A 62 -21.11 6.70 -6.16
N ALA A 63 -21.26 5.40 -6.42
CA ALA A 63 -22.42 4.62 -6.01
C ALA A 63 -22.62 4.65 -4.49
N TRP A 64 -21.53 4.53 -3.72
CA TRP A 64 -21.58 4.63 -2.26
C TRP A 64 -22.03 6.00 -1.77
N GLY A 65 -21.44 7.07 -2.33
CA GLY A 65 -21.80 8.43 -1.96
C GLY A 65 -23.26 8.75 -2.29
N ASN A 66 -23.73 8.31 -3.45
CA ASN A 66 -25.14 8.46 -3.84
C ASN A 66 -26.09 7.68 -2.91
N GLU A 67 -25.74 6.48 -2.48
CA GLU A 67 -26.55 5.72 -1.53
C GLU A 67 -26.58 6.38 -0.14
N LEU A 68 -25.47 7.01 0.28
CA LEU A 68 -25.42 7.80 1.51
C LEU A 68 -26.35 9.02 1.44
N ILE A 69 -26.30 9.77 0.34
CA ILE A 69 -27.17 10.93 0.11
C ILE A 69 -28.63 10.47 0.14
N ARG A 70 -28.98 9.42 -0.61
CA ARG A 70 -30.34 8.86 -0.64
C ARG A 70 -30.84 8.47 0.75
N TRP A 71 -30.02 7.75 1.51
CA TRP A 71 -30.38 7.35 2.87
C TRP A 71 -30.59 8.55 3.80
N GLN A 72 -29.78 9.60 3.64
CA GLN A 72 -29.95 10.82 4.42
C GLN A 72 -31.22 11.58 4.01
N ASP A 73 -31.54 11.64 2.73
CA ASP A 73 -32.78 12.25 2.23
C ASP A 73 -34.02 11.50 2.74
N GLU A 74 -33.98 10.17 2.76
CA GLU A 74 -35.03 9.34 3.38
C GLU A 74 -35.20 9.64 4.87
N LYS A 75 -34.12 9.95 5.59
CA LYS A 75 -34.17 10.36 7.00
C LYS A 75 -34.67 11.78 7.21
N ASN A 76 -34.41 12.68 6.27
CA ASN A 76 -34.95 14.03 6.29
C ASN A 76 -36.48 14.03 6.06
N TYR A 77 -37.01 12.97 5.43
CA TYR A 77 -38.44 12.85 5.19
C TYR A 77 -39.24 12.79 6.50
N GLY A 78 -40.20 13.71 6.66
CA GLY A 78 -41.01 13.84 7.87
C GLY A 78 -40.42 14.77 8.95
N LEU A 79 -39.26 15.37 8.70
CA LEU A 79 -38.69 16.44 9.51
C LEU A 79 -39.02 17.82 8.92
N ASP A 80 -39.04 18.84 9.78
CA ASP A 80 -39.09 20.22 9.33
C ASP A 80 -37.81 20.57 8.55
N LYS A 81 -37.93 21.43 7.53
CA LYS A 81 -36.79 21.82 6.69
C LYS A 81 -35.62 22.44 7.46
N ALA A 82 -35.91 23.04 8.62
CA ALA A 82 -34.88 23.61 9.49
C ALA A 82 -33.97 22.55 10.12
N ASP A 83 -34.42 21.29 10.19
CA ASP A 83 -33.69 20.18 10.80
C ASP A 83 -33.06 19.25 9.75
N TRP A 84 -33.14 19.59 8.46
CA TRP A 84 -32.57 18.78 7.39
C TRP A 84 -31.05 18.79 7.43
N ILE A 85 -30.46 17.61 7.29
CA ILE A 85 -29.01 17.46 7.09
C ILE A 85 -28.79 17.18 5.60
N THR A 86 -28.00 18.02 4.94
CA THR A 86 -27.64 17.84 3.53
C THR A 86 -26.25 17.23 3.43
N ILE A 87 -26.10 16.22 2.58
CA ILE A 87 -24.81 15.61 2.23
C ILE A 87 -24.60 15.87 0.74
N GLU A 88 -23.39 16.32 0.39
CA GLU A 88 -23.01 16.59 -0.99
C GLU A 88 -21.58 16.12 -1.26
N PHE A 89 -21.27 15.87 -2.53
CA PHE A 89 -19.90 15.64 -2.97
C PHE A 89 -19.15 16.97 -2.94
N ILE A 90 -18.07 17.02 -2.15
CA ILE A 90 -17.13 18.16 -2.19
C ILE A 90 -16.38 18.16 -3.53
N ASP A 91 -15.95 16.97 -3.95
CA ASP A 91 -15.31 16.71 -5.22
C ASP A 91 -15.84 15.40 -5.80
N ASP A 92 -15.90 15.30 -7.13
CA ASP A 92 -16.16 14.03 -7.80
C ASP A 92 -15.04 13.01 -7.49
N PRO A 93 -15.37 11.71 -7.36
CA PRO A 93 -14.36 10.67 -7.20
C PRO A 93 -13.32 10.71 -8.33
N LYS A 94 -12.04 10.72 -7.93
CA LYS A 94 -10.90 10.71 -8.86
C LYS A 94 -9.96 9.57 -8.51
N ALA A 95 -9.88 8.61 -9.43
CA ALA A 95 -8.93 7.52 -9.34
C ALA A 95 -7.49 8.01 -9.57
N GLY A 96 -6.58 7.47 -8.77
CA GLY A 96 -5.14 7.72 -8.85
C GLY A 96 -4.37 6.46 -8.48
N LEU A 97 -3.10 6.42 -8.87
CA LEU A 97 -2.22 5.29 -8.56
C LEU A 97 -1.82 5.33 -7.07
N ASP A 98 -2.39 4.46 -6.24
CA ASP A 98 -1.95 4.31 -4.83
C ASP A 98 -0.71 3.41 -4.70
N ARG A 99 -0.65 2.32 -5.49
CA ARG A 99 0.44 1.34 -5.46
C ARG A 99 0.82 0.86 -6.87
N PRO A 100 2.09 0.51 -7.11
CA PRO A 100 3.22 0.55 -6.16
C PRO A 100 3.79 1.97 -5.97
N LYS A 101 4.31 2.26 -4.78
CA LYS A 101 5.06 3.50 -4.50
C LYS A 101 6.47 3.39 -5.06
N THR A 102 6.61 3.54 -6.38
CA THR A 102 7.86 3.31 -7.13
C THR A 102 9.08 3.96 -6.49
N LYS A 103 9.00 5.24 -6.10
CA LYS A 103 10.10 5.95 -5.45
C LYS A 103 10.60 5.26 -4.17
N ILE A 104 9.67 4.85 -3.30
CA ILE A 104 9.99 4.18 -2.04
C ILE A 104 10.55 2.78 -2.32
N ASN A 105 9.89 2.03 -3.22
CA ASN A 105 10.30 0.67 -3.56
C ASN A 105 11.69 0.63 -4.22
N THR A 106 11.99 1.58 -5.12
CA THR A 106 13.30 1.71 -5.75
C THR A 106 14.38 2.10 -4.73
N ALA A 107 14.09 3.05 -3.84
CA ALA A 107 15.03 3.42 -2.77
C ALA A 107 15.31 2.24 -1.83
N ALA A 108 14.26 1.52 -1.40
CA ALA A 108 14.38 0.32 -0.58
C ALA A 108 15.20 -0.78 -1.31
N GLY A 109 14.93 -1.00 -2.59
CA GLY A 109 15.67 -1.94 -3.43
C GLY A 109 17.14 -1.58 -3.59
N ALA A 110 17.47 -0.29 -3.73
CA ALA A 110 18.86 0.17 -3.80
C ALA A 110 19.62 -0.08 -2.49
N VAL A 111 19.03 0.26 -1.35
CA VAL A 111 19.62 0.00 -0.02
C VAL A 111 19.82 -1.50 0.19
N PHE A 112 18.80 -2.31 -0.12
CA PHE A 112 18.88 -3.76 -0.01
C PHE A 112 19.96 -4.34 -0.93
N GLY A 113 20.08 -3.85 -2.16
CA GLY A 113 21.11 -4.25 -3.12
C GLY A 113 22.53 -3.95 -2.62
N VAL A 114 22.76 -2.80 -1.99
CA VAL A 114 24.07 -2.47 -1.38
C VAL A 114 24.40 -3.44 -0.25
N LEU A 115 23.45 -3.69 0.66
CA LEU A 115 23.66 -4.63 1.77
C LEU A 115 23.97 -6.05 1.28
N LEU A 116 23.23 -6.52 0.26
CA LEU A 116 23.48 -7.79 -0.40
C LEU A 116 24.85 -7.83 -1.07
N GLY A 117 25.23 -6.77 -1.78
CA GLY A 117 26.54 -6.66 -2.43
C GLY A 117 27.68 -6.76 -1.43
N VAL A 118 27.58 -6.05 -0.30
CA VAL A 118 28.55 -6.14 0.80
C VAL A 118 28.63 -7.56 1.36
N ALA A 119 27.48 -8.20 1.64
CA ALA A 119 27.44 -9.57 2.14
C ALA A 119 28.09 -10.57 1.15
N ILE A 120 27.85 -10.40 -0.15
CA ILE A 120 28.45 -11.23 -1.20
C ILE A 120 29.96 -11.02 -1.26
N ILE A 121 30.44 -9.78 -1.19
CA ILE A 121 31.88 -9.47 -1.17
C ILE A 121 32.54 -10.16 0.04
N TYR A 122 31.95 -10.05 1.24
CA TYR A 122 32.44 -10.74 2.43
C TYR A 122 32.45 -12.26 2.29
N LEU A 123 31.39 -12.85 1.70
CA LEU A 123 31.32 -14.28 1.46
C LEU A 123 32.41 -14.75 0.49
N LEU A 124 32.63 -14.01 -0.60
CA LEU A 124 33.68 -14.31 -1.57
C LEU A 124 35.08 -14.19 -0.96
N GLU A 125 35.33 -13.15 -0.17
CA GLU A 125 36.60 -12.98 0.55
C GLU A 125 36.83 -14.12 1.55
N TRP A 126 35.81 -14.53 2.30
CA TRP A 126 35.90 -15.66 3.23
C TRP A 126 36.23 -16.97 2.50
N LEU A 127 35.58 -17.27 1.38
CA LEU A 127 35.88 -18.44 0.56
C LEU A 127 37.31 -18.37 -0.03
N ALA A 128 37.75 -17.19 -0.47
CA ALA A 128 39.08 -16.98 -1.02
C ALA A 128 40.19 -17.08 0.03
N SER A 129 39.91 -16.71 1.29
CA SER A 129 40.88 -16.77 2.40
C SER A 129 41.38 -18.19 2.72
N GLY A 130 40.65 -19.23 2.28
CA GLY A 130 41.11 -20.61 2.36
C GLY A 130 42.22 -20.99 1.37
N VAL A 131 42.57 -20.10 0.42
CA VAL A 131 43.62 -20.32 -0.58
C VAL A 131 44.77 -19.35 -0.32
N MET A 132 45.94 -19.85 0.10
CA MET A 132 47.14 -19.01 0.25
C MET A 132 47.59 -18.49 -1.12
N ARG A 133 47.44 -17.17 -1.35
CA ARG A 133 47.79 -16.54 -2.64
C ARG A 133 48.88 -15.48 -2.53
N ARG A 134 49.13 -14.93 -1.34
CA ARG A 134 50.18 -13.93 -1.11
C ARG A 134 51.34 -14.49 -0.32
N SER A 135 52.54 -13.96 -0.58
CA SER A 135 53.76 -14.25 0.15
C SER A 135 53.57 -14.05 1.65
N GLU A 136 52.88 -12.98 2.03
CA GLU A 136 52.58 -12.65 3.42
C GLU A 136 51.69 -13.70 4.11
N ASP A 137 50.77 -14.34 3.39
CA ASP A 137 49.90 -15.40 3.94
C ASP A 137 50.70 -16.67 4.25
N VAL A 138 51.73 -16.96 3.45
CA VAL A 138 52.65 -18.09 3.63
C VAL A 138 53.59 -17.84 4.79
N GLU A 139 54.19 -16.64 4.87
CA GLU A 139 55.06 -16.26 5.99
C GLU A 139 54.30 -16.29 7.31
N ARG A 140 53.08 -15.75 7.36
CA ARG A 140 52.28 -15.69 8.59
C ARG A 140 51.77 -17.05 9.05
N PHE A 141 51.58 -18.00 8.14
CA PHE A 141 51.08 -19.35 8.46
C PHE A 141 52.21 -20.32 8.81
N LEU A 142 53.38 -20.19 8.16
CA LEU A 142 54.52 -21.08 8.36
C LEU A 142 55.59 -20.51 9.31
N ASP A 143 55.52 -19.22 9.65
CA ASP A 143 56.49 -18.48 10.49
C ASP A 143 57.93 -18.53 9.95
N ILE A 144 58.05 -18.57 8.62
CA ILE A 144 59.34 -18.56 7.90
C ILE A 144 59.33 -17.51 6.80
N PRO A 145 60.42 -16.74 6.62
CA PRO A 145 60.51 -15.68 5.61
C PRO A 145 60.54 -16.25 4.19
N VAL A 146 59.81 -15.63 3.27
CA VAL A 146 59.76 -15.98 1.85
C VAL A 146 61.01 -15.45 1.16
N ILE A 147 61.81 -16.36 0.62
CA ILE A 147 63.13 -16.05 0.01
C ILE A 147 63.01 -15.69 -1.48
N GLY A 148 61.87 -15.97 -2.14
CA GLY A 148 61.64 -15.57 -3.52
C GLY A 148 60.31 -16.06 -4.09
N THR A 149 59.83 -15.36 -5.12
CA THR A 149 58.56 -15.68 -5.82
C THR A 149 58.86 -16.21 -7.21
N ILE A 150 58.26 -17.33 -7.62
CA ILE A 150 58.33 -17.81 -9.01
C ILE A 150 57.25 -17.10 -9.82
N PRO A 151 57.60 -16.28 -10.82
CA PRO A 151 56.60 -15.60 -11.64
C PRO A 151 55.79 -16.62 -12.45
N GLN A 152 54.47 -16.58 -12.33
CA GLN A 152 53.57 -17.30 -13.22
C GLN A 152 53.33 -16.43 -14.47
N GLN A 153 53.49 -17.04 -15.65
CA GLN A 153 53.19 -16.41 -16.94
C GLN A 153 51.69 -16.18 -17.11
#